data_AF-A0A971C4E0-F1
#
_entry.id   AF-A0A971C4E0-F1
#
_cell.length_a   1.000
_cell.length_b   1.000
_cell.length_c   1.000
_cell.angle_alpha   90.00
_cell.angle_beta   90.00
_cell.angle_gamma   90.00
#
_symmetry.space_group_name_H-M   'P 1'
#
loop_
_entity.id
_entity.type
_entity.pdbx_description
1 polymer ?
#
loop_
_entity_poly.entity_id
_entity_poly.type
_entity_poly.pdbx_seq_one_letter_code
_entity_poly.pdbx_strand_id
1 'polypeptide(L)'
;MRKILLVLIVAAAIVSIGLACTTIIVTKGASVDGSVMTSHSADCGLCDFRYVYVPPADYEAGAKRAVYPFIEPYPRYVGADMGPTYNDPDLPATEPLGYIDQVEHTFGYFDAVYGVINEHQLAIGECTCSAKVYAQSSADCIFDVAALSRVAMERTTTAREAIELMGALAVEYGYYGWGETLTVTDPNEAWVFEICGSPDKKSALWAAKKVPDGEVFVESNMFRIRELDPESPDNMFSPNLIDVATEAGWYDPSTGPIDWMATVSTGEYSYPYYSLRRTWRVLDRVSPSLGLSPWVEDTFTKDYPFSIVPDKKLSVADVIDLFRDHYQGTEFDLTEGLAAGPFGNPNRYAGSSKLIKGSWERALSIFRCEYVFVSQVRDWLPDPVGGVVWWGAAAPHETILVPMYCGITDVPYAYDSGSLQEFDYDVASWAFNFMGNWAELKWSYMYPEIQELQKKIEGKLFAVQPAIEAAAAQLYETDPELCKEFLTDYVADVTDRVMAEVWDFNEYLITKYRDGYINVPNVGSSAGYPDWWLDAVGYDEGHIFGDDGYKAK
;
A
#
# COMPACT_ATOMS: atom_id res chain seq x y z
N MET A 1 -42.04 27.95 -36.10
CA MET A 1 -40.86 27.06 -36.05
C MET A 1 -40.28 27.10 -34.64
N ARG A 2 -40.31 25.97 -33.95
CA ARG A 2 -39.95 25.80 -32.53
C ARG A 2 -38.47 26.09 -32.30
N LYS A 3 -38.17 26.97 -31.34
CA LYS A 3 -36.84 27.12 -30.73
C LYS A 3 -36.57 25.87 -29.88
N ILE A 4 -35.59 25.06 -30.26
CA ILE A 4 -35.06 23.99 -29.42
C ILE A 4 -33.84 24.56 -28.71
N LEU A 5 -33.98 24.71 -27.40
CA LEU A 5 -32.92 25.06 -26.47
C LEU A 5 -32.08 23.79 -26.26
N LEU A 6 -30.86 23.76 -26.77
CA LEU A 6 -29.91 22.68 -26.47
C LEU A 6 -29.30 22.98 -25.11
N VAL A 7 -29.78 22.29 -24.08
CA VAL A 7 -29.14 22.22 -22.77
C VAL A 7 -28.03 21.18 -22.87
N LEU A 8 -26.78 21.64 -22.92
CA LEU A 8 -25.60 20.80 -22.76
C LEU A 8 -25.43 20.50 -21.26
N ILE A 9 -25.96 19.38 -20.80
CA ILE A 9 -25.53 18.76 -19.54
C ILE A 9 -24.21 18.07 -19.85
N VAL A 10 -23.10 18.72 -19.52
CA VAL A 10 -21.81 18.03 -19.39
C VAL A 10 -21.84 17.32 -18.04
N ALA A 11 -22.28 16.06 -18.04
CA ALA A 11 -21.99 15.16 -16.96
C ALA A 11 -20.52 14.75 -17.11
N ALA A 12 -19.64 15.41 -16.37
CA ALA A 12 -18.28 14.93 -16.17
C ALA A 12 -18.38 13.64 -15.34
N ALA A 13 -18.43 12.50 -16.01
CA ALA A 13 -18.14 11.23 -15.39
C ALA A 13 -16.63 11.23 -15.12
N ILE A 14 -16.24 11.56 -13.89
CA ILE A 14 -14.92 11.24 -13.37
C ILE A 14 -14.84 9.72 -13.40
N VAL A 15 -14.09 9.19 -14.37
CA VAL A 15 -13.59 7.82 -14.26
C VAL A 15 -12.56 7.90 -13.14
N SER A 16 -12.97 7.52 -11.92
CA SER A 16 -12.04 7.29 -10.84
C SER A 16 -11.13 6.14 -11.31
N ILE A 17 -9.88 6.45 -11.62
CA ILE A 17 -8.82 5.44 -11.59
C ILE A 17 -8.74 5.10 -10.10
N GLY A 18 -9.48 4.06 -9.69
CA GLY A 18 -9.73 3.81 -8.28
C GLY A 18 -8.43 3.48 -7.55
N LEU A 19 -8.03 4.39 -6.66
CA LEU A 19 -7.03 4.16 -5.63
C LEU A 19 -7.46 2.98 -4.79
N ALA A 20 -6.58 2.00 -4.59
CA ALA A 20 -6.98 0.85 -3.82
C ALA A 20 -5.81 0.16 -3.16
N CYS A 21 -5.48 0.54 -1.94
CA CYS A 21 -4.40 -0.09 -1.20
C CYS A 21 -4.87 -1.34 -0.41
N THR A 22 -3.94 -2.05 0.21
CA THR A 22 -4.20 -3.01 1.28
C THR A 22 -3.19 -2.78 2.40
N THR A 23 -3.63 -2.86 3.65
CA THR A 23 -2.75 -2.82 4.82
C THR A 23 -3.07 -3.94 5.81
N ILE A 24 -2.03 -4.46 6.44
CA ILE A 24 -2.05 -5.52 7.44
C ILE A 24 -1.30 -5.04 8.68
N ILE A 25 -1.87 -5.28 9.86
CA ILE A 25 -1.19 -5.15 11.16
C ILE A 25 -0.87 -6.55 11.69
N VAL A 26 0.33 -6.73 12.23
CA VAL A 26 0.69 -7.85 13.10
C VAL A 26 1.15 -7.30 14.45
N THR A 27 0.45 -7.67 15.52
CA THR A 27 0.83 -7.26 16.88
C THR A 27 1.98 -8.08 17.44
N LYS A 28 2.58 -7.61 18.53
CA LYS A 28 3.72 -8.25 19.22
C LYS A 28 3.48 -9.71 19.59
N GLY A 29 2.30 -10.04 20.10
CA GLY A 29 1.90 -11.40 20.44
C GLY A 29 1.72 -12.28 19.20
N ALA A 30 1.37 -11.69 18.06
CA ALA A 30 1.13 -12.37 16.79
C ALA A 30 2.41 -12.53 15.95
N SER A 31 3.46 -11.77 16.21
CA SER A 31 4.73 -11.89 15.48
C SER A 31 5.64 -12.99 16.05
N VAL A 32 6.54 -13.49 15.21
CA VAL A 32 7.51 -14.54 15.58
C VAL A 32 8.57 -14.01 16.55
N ASP A 33 9.06 -12.80 16.33
CA ASP A 33 10.16 -12.17 17.07
C ASP A 33 9.69 -11.22 18.18
N GLY A 34 8.40 -10.87 18.21
CA GLY A 34 7.83 -9.91 19.16
C GLY A 34 7.82 -8.47 18.67
N SER A 35 8.12 -8.21 17.39
CA SER A 35 7.95 -6.88 16.79
C SER A 35 6.47 -6.54 16.58
N VAL A 36 6.16 -5.26 16.44
CA VAL A 36 4.90 -4.80 15.85
C VAL A 36 5.13 -4.52 14.37
N MET A 37 4.14 -4.76 13.53
CA MET A 37 4.22 -4.53 12.08
C MET A 37 2.97 -3.81 11.59
N THR A 38 3.16 -2.78 10.78
CA THR A 38 2.19 -2.24 9.82
C THR A 38 2.71 -2.43 8.39
N SER A 39 1.87 -2.28 7.38
CA SER A 39 2.23 -2.52 5.99
C SER A 39 1.39 -1.66 5.05
N HIS A 40 1.76 -1.62 3.77
CA HIS A 40 0.99 -0.88 2.77
C HIS A 40 1.37 -1.39 1.38
N SER A 41 0.38 -1.74 0.55
CA SER A 41 0.52 -1.80 -0.91
C SER A 41 -0.14 -0.59 -1.58
N ALA A 42 0.64 0.32 -2.17
CA ALA A 42 0.13 1.54 -2.77
C ALA A 42 -0.28 1.30 -4.24
N ASP A 43 -1.55 0.97 -4.46
CA ASP A 43 -2.06 0.62 -5.80
C ASP A 43 -2.82 1.79 -6.44
N CYS A 44 -2.11 2.57 -7.26
CA CYS A 44 -2.67 3.74 -7.93
C CYS A 44 -2.38 3.84 -9.43
N GLY A 45 -1.27 3.27 -9.93
CA GLY A 45 -0.90 3.27 -11.35
C GLY A 45 -0.36 4.60 -11.88
N LEU A 46 -0.13 5.59 -11.02
CA LEU A 46 0.33 6.93 -11.40
C LEU A 46 1.12 7.67 -10.31
N CYS A 47 1.22 7.12 -9.10
CA CYS A 47 1.78 7.86 -7.98
C CYS A 47 3.29 8.01 -8.12
N ASP A 48 3.80 9.08 -7.53
CA ASP A 48 5.21 9.25 -7.25
C ASP A 48 5.68 8.14 -6.30
N PHE A 49 6.46 7.18 -6.81
CA PHE A 49 6.92 5.98 -6.09
C PHE A 49 8.12 6.22 -5.18
N ARG A 50 8.73 7.42 -5.20
CA ARG A 50 9.98 7.71 -4.49
C ARG A 50 9.83 7.47 -2.98
N TYR A 51 10.83 6.91 -2.34
CA TYR A 51 10.97 6.79 -0.88
C TYR A 51 11.99 7.82 -0.40
N VAL A 52 11.56 8.85 0.30
CA VAL A 52 12.36 10.06 0.51
C VAL A 52 12.63 10.27 1.99
N TYR A 53 13.89 10.52 2.37
CA TYR A 53 14.24 10.95 3.71
C TYR A 53 14.00 12.45 3.89
N VAL A 54 13.23 12.80 4.92
CA VAL A 54 13.00 14.18 5.37
C VAL A 54 13.76 14.38 6.69
N PRO A 55 14.77 15.26 6.73
CA PRO A 55 15.60 15.44 7.92
C PRO A 55 14.87 16.16 9.05
N PRO A 56 15.26 15.94 10.32
CA PRO A 56 14.79 16.76 11.43
C PRO A 56 15.21 18.22 11.24
N ALA A 57 14.43 19.14 11.80
CA ALA A 57 14.67 20.57 11.64
C ALA A 57 14.28 21.36 12.89
N ASP A 58 15.02 22.43 13.16
CA ASP A 58 14.73 23.40 14.21
C ASP A 58 14.09 24.66 13.63
N TYR A 59 13.13 25.21 14.36
CA TYR A 59 12.37 26.39 13.96
C TYR A 59 12.32 27.45 15.07
N GLU A 60 12.36 28.71 14.66
CA GLU A 60 12.19 29.85 15.56
C GLU A 60 10.79 29.88 16.17
N ALA A 61 10.68 30.36 17.41
CA ALA A 61 9.41 30.48 18.11
C ALA A 61 8.39 31.33 17.30
N GLY A 62 7.18 30.79 17.12
CA GLY A 62 6.11 31.43 16.35
C GLY A 62 6.18 31.23 14.84
N ALA A 63 7.10 30.38 14.35
CA ALA A 63 7.12 29.91 12.98
C ALA A 63 5.78 29.23 12.60
N LYS A 64 5.56 29.12 11.29
CA LYS A 64 4.36 28.50 10.71
C LYS A 64 4.77 27.33 9.81
N ARG A 65 4.01 26.24 9.87
CA ARG A 65 4.21 25.05 9.04
C ARG A 65 3.21 25.08 7.90
N ALA A 66 3.70 25.17 6.67
CA ALA A 66 2.88 25.17 5.47
C ALA A 66 2.21 23.82 5.26
N VAL A 67 0.92 23.79 4.92
CA VAL A 67 0.18 22.55 4.59
C VAL A 67 0.01 22.49 3.08
N TYR A 68 0.59 21.49 2.44
CA TYR A 68 0.60 21.32 1.00
C TYR A 68 -0.54 20.43 0.50
N PRO A 69 -1.04 20.65 -0.72
CA PRO A 69 -2.07 19.79 -1.31
C PRO A 69 -1.54 18.38 -1.58
N PHE A 70 -2.44 17.40 -1.56
CA PHE A 70 -2.18 16.06 -2.02
C PHE A 70 -2.03 16.05 -3.54
N ILE A 71 -0.84 15.70 -4.01
CA ILE A 71 -0.52 15.50 -5.43
C ILE A 71 0.03 14.09 -5.55
N GLU A 72 -0.68 13.25 -6.31
CA GLU A 72 -0.28 11.85 -6.48
C GLU A 72 0.85 11.70 -7.50
N PRO A 73 0.75 12.26 -8.73
CA PRO A 73 1.77 12.04 -9.75
C PRO A 73 3.08 12.75 -9.41
N TYR A 74 4.17 12.26 -9.99
CA TYR A 74 5.44 12.96 -9.95
C TYR A 74 5.34 14.36 -10.62
N PRO A 75 5.89 15.41 -9.99
CA PRO A 75 6.39 15.43 -8.61
C PRO A 75 5.24 15.60 -7.59
N ARG A 76 5.23 14.80 -6.51
CA ARG A 76 4.21 14.95 -5.44
C ARG A 76 4.39 16.20 -4.58
N TYR A 77 5.60 16.77 -4.56
CA TYR A 77 5.94 18.01 -3.90
C TYR A 77 7.20 18.59 -4.55
N VAL A 78 7.29 19.92 -4.61
CA VAL A 78 8.47 20.66 -5.04
C VAL A 78 8.72 21.81 -4.07
N GLY A 79 9.85 21.78 -3.37
CA GLY A 79 10.25 22.82 -2.42
C GLY A 79 11.24 22.33 -1.39
N ALA A 80 11.69 23.24 -0.52
CA ALA A 80 12.74 22.97 0.47
C ALA A 80 12.18 22.47 1.82
N ASP A 81 10.88 22.62 2.08
CA ASP A 81 10.30 22.36 3.40
C ASP A 81 10.30 20.87 3.77
N MET A 82 10.35 19.98 2.77
CA MET A 82 10.40 18.52 2.96
C MET A 82 11.78 17.91 2.62
N GLY A 83 12.84 18.72 2.65
CA GLY A 83 14.20 18.25 2.43
C GLY A 83 14.69 18.36 0.98
N PRO A 84 15.97 18.02 0.74
CA PRO A 84 16.67 18.35 -0.50
C PRO A 84 16.16 17.57 -1.71
N THR A 85 15.69 16.33 -1.55
CA THR A 85 15.22 15.47 -2.65
C THR A 85 13.98 16.03 -3.37
N TYR A 86 13.19 16.88 -2.71
CA TYR A 86 12.07 17.57 -3.35
C TYR A 86 12.42 18.95 -3.92
N ASN A 87 13.60 19.47 -3.63
CA ASN A 87 13.96 20.82 -4.03
C ASN A 87 14.54 20.85 -5.44
N ASP A 88 13.68 20.73 -6.44
CA ASP A 88 14.04 20.83 -7.86
C ASP A 88 13.81 22.27 -8.39
N PRO A 89 14.88 23.02 -8.72
CA PRO A 89 14.77 24.39 -9.19
C PRO A 89 14.20 24.52 -10.62
N ASP A 90 14.12 23.42 -11.38
CA ASP A 90 13.59 23.41 -12.74
C ASP A 90 12.06 23.20 -12.76
N LEU A 91 11.46 22.85 -11.62
CA LEU A 91 10.03 22.64 -11.45
C LEU A 91 9.38 23.77 -10.64
N PRO A 92 8.10 24.11 -10.90
CA PRO A 92 7.39 25.11 -10.12
C PRO A 92 7.20 24.61 -8.68
N ALA A 93 7.50 25.48 -7.71
CA ALA A 93 7.27 25.19 -6.30
C ALA A 93 5.79 24.87 -6.03
N THR A 94 5.55 23.93 -5.12
CA THR A 94 4.20 23.57 -4.70
C THR A 94 3.65 24.67 -3.78
N GLU A 95 2.50 25.23 -4.15
CA GLU A 95 1.83 26.26 -3.36
C GLU A 95 1.07 25.62 -2.18
N PRO A 96 1.18 26.16 -0.96
CA PRO A 96 0.46 25.63 0.19
C PRO A 96 -1.03 25.99 0.18
N LEU A 97 -1.84 25.09 0.75
CA LEU A 97 -3.28 25.31 1.01
C LEU A 97 -3.51 26.19 2.23
N GLY A 98 -2.62 26.15 3.22
CA GLY A 98 -2.74 26.87 4.48
C GLY A 98 -1.53 26.68 5.38
N TYR A 99 -1.68 27.07 6.65
CA TYR A 99 -0.61 27.01 7.64
C TYR A 99 -1.14 26.62 9.01
N ILE A 100 -0.35 25.86 9.76
CA ILE A 100 -0.55 25.60 11.19
C ILE A 100 0.61 26.19 12.00
N ASP A 101 0.47 26.23 13.32
CA ASP A 101 1.58 26.57 14.20
C ASP A 101 2.71 25.53 14.07
N GLN A 102 3.95 26.03 13.99
CA GLN A 102 5.12 25.19 13.94
C GLN A 102 5.67 24.90 15.34
N VAL A 103 6.19 23.70 15.54
CA VAL A 103 6.92 23.30 16.75
C VAL A 103 8.39 23.70 16.64
N GLU A 104 9.07 23.89 17.77
CA GLU A 104 10.48 24.32 17.76
C GLU A 104 11.43 23.27 17.16
N HIS A 105 11.06 22.00 17.21
CA HIS A 105 11.84 20.89 16.66
C HIS A 105 10.92 19.86 16.02
N THR A 106 11.26 19.41 14.81
CA THR A 106 10.59 18.29 14.13
C THR A 106 11.52 17.10 13.98
N PHE A 107 10.96 15.89 14.07
CA PHE A 107 11.68 14.64 13.89
C PHE A 107 11.98 14.33 12.42
N GLY A 108 13.03 13.56 12.19
CA GLY A 108 13.34 12.97 10.89
C GLY A 108 12.41 11.80 10.57
N TYR A 109 12.02 11.67 9.29
CA TYR A 109 11.12 10.61 8.85
C TYR A 109 11.28 10.26 7.37
N PHE A 110 10.64 9.18 6.94
CA PHE A 110 10.60 8.75 5.54
C PHE A 110 9.22 8.98 4.93
N ASP A 111 9.18 9.65 3.79
CA ASP A 111 7.99 10.01 3.03
C ASP A 111 7.86 9.15 1.77
N ALA A 112 6.64 8.67 1.53
CA ALA A 112 6.19 8.13 0.25
C ALA A 112 4.97 8.93 -0.20
N VAL A 113 3.93 8.29 -0.72
CA VAL A 113 2.64 8.99 -0.91
C VAL A 113 2.10 9.50 0.44
N TYR A 114 2.40 8.80 1.53
CA TYR A 114 2.09 9.13 2.91
C TYR A 114 3.35 9.04 3.78
N GLY A 115 3.31 9.55 5.01
CA GLY A 115 4.39 9.31 5.98
C GLY A 115 4.52 7.82 6.29
N VAL A 116 5.75 7.27 6.23
CA VAL A 116 6.00 5.82 6.34
C VAL A 116 6.47 5.43 7.74
N ILE A 117 7.59 5.98 8.19
CA ILE A 117 8.17 5.74 9.52
C ILE A 117 9.01 6.95 9.95
N ASN A 118 9.03 7.27 11.24
CA ASN A 118 9.94 8.29 11.78
C ASN A 118 11.10 7.68 12.59
N GLU A 119 12.04 8.54 13.00
CA GLU A 119 13.23 8.15 13.76
C GLU A 119 12.93 7.58 15.16
N HIS A 120 11.66 7.56 15.58
CA HIS A 120 11.16 6.97 16.83
C HIS A 120 10.37 5.68 16.62
N GLN A 121 10.49 5.07 15.44
CA GLN A 121 9.80 3.82 15.08
C GLN A 121 8.26 3.93 15.07
N LEU A 122 7.70 5.14 15.01
CA LEU A 122 6.29 5.32 14.66
C LEU A 122 6.13 5.05 13.16
N ALA A 123 5.36 4.03 12.80
CA ALA A 123 5.12 3.63 11.41
C ALA A 123 3.63 3.70 11.05
N ILE A 124 3.33 4.09 9.81
CA ILE A 124 1.98 4.23 9.28
C ILE A 124 1.85 3.49 7.95
N GLY A 125 0.83 2.64 7.84
CA GLY A 125 0.31 2.12 6.58
C GLY A 125 -1.03 2.79 6.25
N GLU A 126 -1.46 2.73 4.99
CA GLU A 126 -2.63 3.46 4.51
C GLU A 126 -3.54 2.59 3.63
N CYS A 127 -4.83 2.91 3.67
CA CYS A 127 -5.82 2.37 2.76
C CYS A 127 -7.06 3.27 2.53
N THR A 128 -7.24 3.71 1.28
CA THR A 128 -8.40 4.50 0.86
C THR A 128 -9.70 3.71 0.90
N CYS A 129 -10.68 4.24 1.60
CA CYS A 129 -11.92 3.58 1.95
C CYS A 129 -13.15 4.29 1.40
N SER A 130 -14.23 3.52 1.25
CA SER A 130 -15.52 4.06 0.86
C SER A 130 -16.15 4.84 2.03
N ALA A 131 -16.58 6.07 1.74
CA ALA A 131 -17.25 6.95 2.70
C ALA A 131 -18.43 7.68 2.06
N LYS A 132 -19.42 8.08 2.87
CA LYS A 132 -20.60 8.84 2.44
C LYS A 132 -20.26 10.24 1.92
N VAL A 133 -19.10 10.78 2.32
CA VAL A 133 -18.66 12.14 1.97
C VAL A 133 -17.33 12.09 1.24
N TYR A 134 -17.29 12.84 0.14
CA TYR A 134 -16.06 13.31 -0.48
C TYR A 134 -15.98 14.84 -0.36
N ALA A 135 -14.87 15.32 0.17
CA ALA A 135 -14.59 16.75 0.37
C ALA A 135 -13.44 17.22 -0.52
N GLN A 136 -13.47 18.50 -0.88
CA GLN A 136 -12.45 19.16 -1.70
C GLN A 136 -11.66 20.12 -0.80
N SER A 137 -10.37 20.31 -1.08
CA SER A 137 -9.55 21.26 -0.36
C SER A 137 -10.09 22.69 -0.52
N SER A 138 -9.99 23.49 0.54
CA SER A 138 -10.34 24.92 0.53
C SER A 138 -9.55 25.67 1.59
N ALA A 139 -9.71 27.00 1.67
CA ALA A 139 -9.03 27.79 2.71
C ALA A 139 -9.42 27.37 4.15
N ASP A 140 -10.60 26.76 4.33
CA ASP A 140 -11.10 26.27 5.62
C ASP A 140 -10.99 24.72 5.73
N CYS A 141 -10.34 24.06 4.78
CA CYS A 141 -10.25 22.60 4.71
C CYS A 141 -8.95 22.19 4.02
N ILE A 142 -7.86 22.13 4.80
CA ILE A 142 -6.49 22.09 4.27
C ILE A 142 -5.79 20.74 4.46
N PHE A 143 -6.36 19.80 5.22
CA PHE A 143 -5.73 18.50 5.46
C PHE A 143 -6.37 17.37 4.66
N ASP A 144 -5.53 16.58 4.01
CA ASP A 144 -5.80 15.19 3.65
C ASP A 144 -4.95 14.27 4.55
N VAL A 145 -5.09 12.95 4.37
CA VAL A 145 -4.39 11.98 5.20
C VAL A 145 -2.86 11.94 4.99
N ALA A 146 -2.34 12.30 3.81
CA ALA A 146 -0.90 12.42 3.58
C ALA A 146 -0.33 13.62 4.34
N ALA A 147 -1.00 14.77 4.30
CA ALA A 147 -0.60 15.92 5.10
C ALA A 147 -0.67 15.64 6.61
N LEU A 148 -1.71 14.95 7.07
CA LEU A 148 -1.86 14.55 8.49
C LEU A 148 -0.75 13.59 8.94
N SER A 149 -0.48 12.53 8.15
CA SER A 149 0.57 11.55 8.48
C SER A 149 1.95 12.19 8.54
N ARG A 150 2.28 13.13 7.64
CA ARG A 150 3.55 13.89 7.69
C ARG A 150 3.68 14.70 8.98
N VAL A 151 2.64 15.43 9.37
CA VAL A 151 2.64 16.20 10.63
C VAL A 151 2.74 15.29 11.85
N ALA A 152 2.15 14.09 11.81
CA ALA A 152 2.32 13.09 12.87
C ALA A 152 3.78 12.60 12.95
N MET A 153 4.39 12.26 11.82
CA MET A 153 5.78 11.83 11.75
C MET A 153 6.74 12.90 12.30
N GLU A 154 6.49 14.16 11.96
CA GLU A 154 7.27 15.32 12.42
C GLU A 154 7.23 15.54 13.94
N ARG A 155 6.16 15.11 14.65
CA ARG A 155 5.83 15.65 15.99
C ARG A 155 5.51 14.62 17.07
N THR A 156 5.40 13.34 16.75
CA THR A 156 4.93 12.33 17.70
C THR A 156 5.82 11.10 17.73
N THR A 157 5.78 10.37 18.85
CA THR A 157 6.65 9.20 19.08
C THR A 157 5.87 7.91 19.30
N THR A 158 4.56 8.01 19.54
CA THR A 158 3.68 6.87 19.79
C THR A 158 2.47 6.90 18.86
N ALA A 159 1.88 5.73 18.63
CA ALA A 159 0.70 5.57 17.77
C ALA A 159 -0.50 6.36 18.31
N ARG A 160 -0.65 6.42 19.64
CA ARG A 160 -1.73 7.17 20.29
C ARG A 160 -1.60 8.68 20.08
N GLU A 161 -0.42 9.23 20.34
CA GLU A 161 -0.14 10.66 20.12
C GLU A 161 -0.37 11.05 18.65
N ALA A 162 0.07 10.20 17.71
CA ALA A 162 -0.13 10.41 16.29
C ALA A 162 -1.63 10.51 15.94
N ILE A 163 -2.45 9.58 16.45
CA ILE A 163 -3.90 9.55 16.21
C ILE A 163 -4.59 10.78 16.79
N GLU A 164 -4.26 11.15 18.03
CA GLU A 164 -4.84 12.32 18.69
C GLU A 164 -4.49 13.61 17.93
N LEU A 165 -3.23 13.75 17.50
CA LEU A 165 -2.77 14.91 16.72
C LEU A 165 -3.46 14.98 15.36
N MET A 166 -3.44 13.89 14.59
CA MET A 166 -4.08 13.84 13.27
C MET A 166 -5.59 14.14 13.38
N GLY A 167 -6.26 13.50 14.35
CA GLY A 167 -7.68 13.69 14.60
C GLY A 167 -8.04 15.12 15.01
N ALA A 168 -7.23 15.75 15.87
CA ALA A 168 -7.46 17.13 16.29
C ALA A 168 -7.28 18.12 15.12
N LEU A 169 -6.20 17.98 14.36
CA LEU A 169 -5.92 18.84 13.19
C LEU A 169 -7.00 18.72 12.13
N ALA A 170 -7.46 17.50 11.84
CA ALA A 170 -8.50 17.27 10.85
C ALA A 170 -9.85 17.88 11.25
N VAL A 171 -10.19 17.85 12.55
CA VAL A 171 -11.42 18.47 13.06
C VAL A 171 -11.33 19.99 13.03
N GLU A 172 -10.18 20.56 13.42
CA GLU A 172 -9.96 22.01 13.54
C GLU A 172 -9.80 22.70 12.19
N TYR A 173 -8.98 22.13 11.30
CA TYR A 173 -8.56 22.75 10.04
C TYR A 173 -9.21 22.12 8.80
N GLY A 174 -10.13 21.18 9.02
CA GLY A 174 -10.91 20.51 8.00
C GLY A 174 -10.17 19.40 7.28
N TYR A 175 -10.94 18.39 6.84
CA TYR A 175 -10.45 17.22 6.14
C TYR A 175 -11.07 17.10 4.74
N TYR A 176 -10.23 16.95 3.71
CA TYR A 176 -10.63 16.71 2.34
C TYR A 176 -10.13 15.36 1.82
N GLY A 177 -10.73 14.88 0.72
CA GLY A 177 -10.49 13.54 0.18
C GLY A 177 -11.65 12.57 0.41
N TRP A 178 -11.37 11.28 0.19
CA TRP A 178 -12.26 10.16 0.49
C TRP A 178 -12.12 9.73 1.95
N GLY A 179 -12.81 8.64 2.34
CA GLY A 179 -12.52 8.00 3.61
C GLY A 179 -11.15 7.32 3.54
N GLU A 180 -10.42 7.29 4.65
CA GLU A 180 -9.08 6.70 4.70
C GLU A 180 -8.92 5.90 5.99
N THR A 181 -8.27 4.76 5.91
CA THR A 181 -7.85 3.97 7.07
C THR A 181 -6.33 4.03 7.16
N LEU A 182 -5.80 4.44 8.31
CA LEU A 182 -4.40 4.33 8.65
C LEU A 182 -4.18 3.22 9.67
N THR A 183 -3.16 2.39 9.43
CA THR A 183 -2.65 1.44 10.41
C THR A 183 -1.41 2.04 11.07
N VAL A 184 -1.57 2.50 12.30
CA VAL A 184 -0.58 3.28 13.05
C VAL A 184 0.05 2.38 14.11
N THR A 185 1.35 2.18 14.06
CA THR A 185 2.08 1.29 14.97
C THR A 185 3.28 1.97 15.59
N ASP A 186 3.57 1.64 16.83
CA ASP A 186 4.84 1.91 17.50
C ASP A 186 5.37 0.58 18.10
N PRO A 187 6.55 0.55 18.73
CA PRO A 187 7.12 -0.69 19.28
C PRO A 187 6.24 -1.42 20.33
N ASN A 188 5.19 -0.79 20.83
CA ASN A 188 4.32 -1.30 21.90
C ASN A 188 2.87 -1.53 21.45
N GLU A 189 2.30 -0.63 20.65
CA GLU A 189 0.89 -0.64 20.28
C GLU A 189 0.67 -0.65 18.77
N ALA A 190 -0.46 -1.22 18.36
CA ALA A 190 -0.97 -1.17 17.00
C ALA A 190 -2.42 -0.69 16.98
N TRP A 191 -2.71 0.27 16.12
CA TRP A 191 -3.99 0.95 16.05
C TRP A 191 -4.48 1.05 14.61
N VAL A 192 -5.80 0.98 14.45
CA VAL A 192 -6.50 1.33 13.22
C VAL A 192 -7.15 2.69 13.43
N PHE A 193 -6.89 3.65 12.56
CA PHE A 193 -7.48 5.00 12.56
C PHE A 193 -8.24 5.20 11.26
N GLU A 194 -9.54 5.38 11.33
CA GLU A 194 -10.44 5.58 10.19
C GLU A 194 -10.98 7.01 10.22
N ILE A 195 -10.89 7.73 9.10
CA ILE A 195 -11.24 9.15 8.99
C ILE A 195 -12.03 9.43 7.72
N CYS A 196 -13.00 10.34 7.80
CA CYS A 196 -13.70 10.89 6.64
C CYS A 196 -14.12 12.35 6.87
N GLY A 197 -14.50 13.04 5.79
CA GLY A 197 -15.04 14.40 5.88
C GLY A 197 -16.41 14.44 6.59
N SER A 198 -16.67 15.51 7.33
CA SER A 198 -18.00 15.80 7.89
C SER A 198 -19.03 16.12 6.78
N PRO A 199 -20.35 16.00 7.04
CA PRO A 199 -21.40 16.31 6.05
C PRO A 199 -21.30 17.70 5.40
N ASP A 200 -20.82 18.70 6.15
CA ASP A 200 -20.64 20.08 5.68
C ASP A 200 -19.34 20.31 4.89
N LYS A 201 -18.46 19.29 4.85
CA LYS A 201 -17.18 19.25 4.13
C LYS A 201 -16.15 20.26 4.64
N LYS A 202 -16.23 20.63 5.93
CA LYS A 202 -15.34 21.60 6.57
C LYS A 202 -14.61 21.08 7.80
N SER A 203 -14.96 19.89 8.26
CA SER A 203 -14.36 19.22 9.42
C SER A 203 -14.16 17.75 9.10
N ALA A 204 -13.75 16.97 10.09
CA ALA A 204 -13.58 15.54 10.02
C ALA A 204 -14.49 14.82 11.01
N LEU A 205 -14.82 13.59 10.68
CA LEU A 205 -15.22 12.55 11.61
C LEU A 205 -14.14 11.49 11.59
N TRP A 206 -13.79 10.95 12.75
CA TRP A 206 -12.80 9.87 12.82
C TRP A 206 -13.08 8.94 14.00
N ALA A 207 -12.60 7.71 13.89
CA ALA A 207 -12.60 6.70 14.92
C ALA A 207 -11.28 5.93 14.90
N ALA A 208 -10.82 5.46 16.05
CA ALA A 208 -9.67 4.59 16.17
C ALA A 208 -9.93 3.44 17.13
N LYS A 209 -9.33 2.29 16.85
CA LYS A 209 -9.42 1.10 17.67
C LYS A 209 -8.07 0.38 17.75
N LYS A 210 -7.66 0.03 18.97
CA LYS A 210 -6.46 -0.76 19.22
C LYS A 210 -6.66 -2.19 18.70
N VAL A 211 -5.68 -2.73 18.01
CA VAL A 211 -5.64 -4.16 17.69
C VAL A 211 -5.16 -4.91 18.92
N PRO A 212 -5.91 -5.90 19.45
CA PRO A 212 -5.49 -6.66 20.61
C PRO A 212 -4.14 -7.35 20.39
N ASP A 213 -3.32 -7.39 21.43
CA ASP A 213 -2.04 -8.10 21.37
C ASP A 213 -2.28 -9.61 21.13
N GLY A 214 -1.52 -10.19 20.21
CA GLY A 214 -1.74 -11.58 19.76
C GLY A 214 -2.59 -11.70 18.50
N GLU A 215 -3.09 -10.59 17.94
CA GLU A 215 -3.95 -10.59 16.77
C GLU A 215 -3.35 -9.92 15.53
N VAL A 216 -3.97 -10.21 14.39
CA VAL A 216 -3.71 -9.68 13.05
C VAL A 216 -4.96 -8.96 12.56
N PHE A 217 -4.78 -7.79 11.96
CA PHE A 217 -5.84 -7.00 11.32
C PHE A 217 -5.52 -6.81 9.84
N VAL A 218 -6.55 -6.72 9.01
CA VAL A 218 -6.44 -6.39 7.58
C VAL A 218 -7.49 -5.36 7.19
N GLU A 219 -7.07 -4.38 6.40
CA GLU A 219 -7.92 -3.41 5.73
C GLU A 219 -7.71 -3.49 4.21
N SER A 220 -8.82 -3.40 3.48
CA SER A 220 -8.88 -3.56 2.04
C SER A 220 -9.95 -2.63 1.43
N ASN A 221 -9.76 -1.33 1.56
CA ASN A 221 -10.56 -0.23 1.01
C ASN A 221 -11.98 -0.09 1.58
N MET A 222 -12.19 -0.52 2.82
CA MET A 222 -13.50 -0.55 3.44
C MET A 222 -13.39 -0.59 4.96
N PHE A 223 -13.78 0.54 5.58
CA PHE A 223 -13.84 0.70 7.04
C PHE A 223 -14.29 -0.56 7.78
N ARG A 224 -13.55 -0.90 8.83
CA ARG A 224 -13.64 -2.14 9.60
C ARG A 224 -14.11 -1.89 11.03
N ILE A 225 -13.92 -0.67 11.57
CA ILE A 225 -14.36 -0.34 12.93
C ILE A 225 -15.89 -0.33 12.99
N ARG A 226 -16.46 -1.13 13.91
CA ARG A 226 -17.90 -1.26 14.14
C ARG A 226 -18.32 -0.45 15.36
N GLU A 227 -18.85 -1.12 16.38
CA GLU A 227 -19.33 -0.49 17.60
C GLU A 227 -18.17 0.15 18.38
N LEU A 228 -18.35 1.42 18.74
CA LEU A 228 -17.42 2.19 19.56
C LEU A 228 -17.88 2.22 21.01
N ASP A 229 -16.98 1.86 21.93
CA ASP A 229 -17.22 1.97 23.37
C ASP A 229 -16.48 3.20 23.93
N PRO A 230 -17.18 4.27 24.36
CA PRO A 230 -16.56 5.47 24.91
C PRO A 230 -15.81 5.24 26.22
N GLU A 231 -16.10 4.16 26.94
CA GLU A 231 -15.43 3.83 28.21
C GLU A 231 -14.18 2.96 27.98
N SER A 232 -13.98 2.46 26.76
CA SER A 232 -12.84 1.62 26.42
C SER A 232 -11.59 2.47 26.14
N PRO A 233 -10.46 2.23 26.82
CA PRO A 233 -9.19 2.89 26.50
C PRO A 233 -8.59 2.46 25.15
N ASP A 234 -9.18 1.42 24.56
CA ASP A 234 -8.83 0.86 23.25
C ASP A 234 -9.69 1.48 22.12
N ASN A 235 -10.52 2.48 22.44
CA ASN A 235 -11.27 3.26 21.49
C ASN A 235 -10.99 4.77 21.63
N MET A 236 -10.85 5.44 20.50
CA MET A 236 -10.79 6.90 20.40
C MET A 236 -11.69 7.34 19.25
N PHE A 237 -12.32 8.50 19.32
CA PHE A 237 -13.11 9.03 18.21
C PHE A 237 -13.27 10.53 18.32
N SER A 238 -13.65 11.17 17.21
CA SER A 238 -13.78 12.61 17.14
C SER A 238 -14.85 13.12 18.12
N PRO A 239 -14.59 14.20 18.87
CA PRO A 239 -15.52 14.68 19.90
C PRO A 239 -16.86 15.15 19.33
N ASN A 240 -16.90 15.49 18.04
CA ASN A 240 -18.09 15.90 17.30
C ASN A 240 -18.89 14.74 16.69
N LEU A 241 -18.42 13.48 16.79
CA LEU A 241 -18.96 12.34 16.03
C LEU A 241 -20.46 12.12 16.26
N ILE A 242 -20.87 12.01 17.52
CA ILE A 242 -22.25 11.67 17.86
C ILE A 242 -23.22 12.78 17.44
N ASP A 243 -22.88 14.03 17.74
CA ASP A 243 -23.73 15.18 17.43
C ASP A 243 -23.88 15.36 15.92
N VAL A 244 -22.77 15.35 15.17
CA VAL A 244 -22.78 15.51 13.71
C VAL A 244 -23.50 14.37 13.02
N ALA A 245 -23.27 13.12 13.44
CA ALA A 245 -23.97 11.96 12.87
C ALA A 245 -25.48 11.99 13.15
N THR A 246 -25.88 12.46 14.34
CA THR A 246 -27.30 12.59 14.72
C THR A 246 -27.98 13.71 13.92
N GLU A 247 -27.36 14.88 13.82
CA GLU A 247 -27.88 16.01 13.04
C GLU A 247 -28.00 15.68 11.54
N ALA A 248 -27.06 14.90 11.01
CA ALA A 248 -27.11 14.41 9.62
C ALA A 248 -28.15 13.29 9.40
N GLY A 249 -28.76 12.76 10.46
CA GLY A 249 -29.66 11.61 10.40
C GLY A 249 -28.98 10.30 10.03
N TRP A 250 -27.66 10.19 10.27
CA TRP A 250 -26.88 8.98 10.02
C TRP A 250 -26.89 8.02 11.19
N TYR A 251 -27.17 8.52 12.39
CA TYR A 251 -27.22 7.76 13.63
C TYR A 251 -28.38 8.24 14.51
N ASP A 252 -29.03 7.30 15.21
CA ASP A 252 -30.04 7.60 16.23
C ASP A 252 -29.52 7.11 17.59
N PRO A 253 -29.16 8.02 18.52
CA PRO A 253 -28.65 7.67 19.84
C PRO A 253 -29.57 6.78 20.68
N SER A 254 -30.87 6.72 20.35
CA SER A 254 -31.82 5.84 21.04
C SER A 254 -31.71 4.37 20.63
N THR A 255 -30.98 4.06 19.56
CA THR A 255 -30.88 2.71 18.98
C THR A 255 -29.75 1.84 19.53
N GLY A 256 -28.87 2.40 20.37
CA GLY A 256 -27.74 1.71 20.97
C GLY A 256 -26.39 2.37 20.61
N PRO A 257 -25.25 1.71 20.90
CA PRO A 257 -23.92 2.24 20.57
C PRO A 257 -23.77 2.58 19.09
N ILE A 258 -22.96 3.60 18.79
CA ILE A 258 -22.67 3.98 17.41
C ILE A 258 -21.83 2.89 16.73
N ASP A 259 -22.27 2.46 15.54
CA ASP A 259 -21.50 1.58 14.65
C ASP A 259 -20.83 2.46 13.59
N TRP A 260 -19.52 2.69 13.73
CA TRP A 260 -18.76 3.64 12.91
C TRP A 260 -18.92 3.37 11.42
N MET A 261 -18.58 2.16 10.96
CA MET A 261 -18.68 1.77 9.56
C MET A 261 -20.10 1.96 9.01
N ALA A 262 -21.14 1.51 9.72
CA ALA A 262 -22.52 1.67 9.25
C ALA A 262 -22.95 3.16 9.21
N THR A 263 -22.38 3.98 10.09
CA THR A 263 -22.69 5.41 10.21
C THR A 263 -22.06 6.23 9.09
N VAL A 264 -20.81 5.97 8.70
CA VAL A 264 -20.07 6.86 7.79
C VAL A 264 -19.67 6.24 6.45
N SER A 265 -19.68 4.91 6.31
CA SER A 265 -19.25 4.22 5.09
C SER A 265 -20.38 3.98 4.10
N THR A 266 -20.01 3.73 2.85
CA THR A 266 -20.88 3.14 1.81
C THR A 266 -20.70 1.62 1.67
N GLY A 267 -19.82 0.99 2.45
CA GLY A 267 -19.50 -0.43 2.36
C GLY A 267 -18.35 -0.70 1.39
N GLU A 268 -18.54 -1.65 0.48
CA GLU A 268 -17.60 -2.00 -0.60
C GLU A 268 -17.13 -0.75 -1.36
N TYR A 269 -15.82 -0.68 -1.63
CA TYR A 269 -15.23 0.45 -2.35
C TYR A 269 -15.77 0.60 -3.78
N SER A 270 -16.07 -0.53 -4.41
CA SER A 270 -16.46 -0.57 -5.81
C SER A 270 -17.58 -1.58 -6.03
N TYR A 271 -17.34 -2.63 -6.81
CA TYR A 271 -18.27 -3.73 -7.01
C TYR A 271 -18.22 -4.70 -5.82
N PRO A 272 -19.28 -5.52 -5.62
CA PRO A 272 -19.28 -6.56 -4.58
C PRO A 272 -18.03 -7.44 -4.66
N TYR A 273 -17.42 -7.71 -3.51
CA TYR A 273 -16.18 -8.49 -3.35
C TYR A 273 -14.88 -7.80 -3.80
N TYR A 274 -14.90 -6.50 -4.14
CA TYR A 274 -13.66 -5.74 -4.38
C TYR A 274 -12.76 -5.66 -3.14
N SER A 275 -13.39 -5.42 -2.00
CA SER A 275 -12.78 -5.29 -0.69
C SER A 275 -12.86 -6.61 0.07
N LEU A 276 -14.08 -7.14 0.24
CA LEU A 276 -14.33 -8.26 1.15
C LEU A 276 -13.62 -9.55 0.75
N ARG A 277 -13.32 -9.77 -0.54
CA ARG A 277 -12.54 -10.94 -0.98
C ARG A 277 -11.11 -10.91 -0.45
N ARG A 278 -10.46 -9.75 -0.46
CA ARG A 278 -9.11 -9.59 0.09
C ARG A 278 -9.09 -9.71 1.60
N THR A 279 -10.05 -9.07 2.27
CA THR A 279 -10.22 -9.24 3.72
C THR A 279 -10.30 -10.73 4.05
N TRP A 280 -11.23 -11.45 3.41
CA TRP A 280 -11.39 -12.89 3.61
C TRP A 280 -10.09 -13.64 3.35
N ARG A 281 -9.42 -13.38 2.23
CA ARG A 281 -8.24 -14.14 1.84
C ARG A 281 -7.08 -13.97 2.81
N VAL A 282 -6.84 -12.76 3.31
CA VAL A 282 -5.82 -12.56 4.35
C VAL A 282 -6.20 -13.33 5.61
N LEU A 283 -7.46 -13.23 6.07
CA LEU A 283 -7.91 -13.96 7.27
C LEU A 283 -7.83 -15.48 7.10
N ASP A 284 -8.20 -16.01 5.93
CA ASP A 284 -8.12 -17.43 5.55
C ASP A 284 -6.67 -17.94 5.50
N ARG A 285 -5.75 -17.16 4.94
CA ARG A 285 -4.32 -17.51 4.91
C ARG A 285 -3.68 -17.48 6.30
N VAL A 286 -4.14 -16.59 7.17
CA VAL A 286 -3.56 -16.34 8.51
C VAL A 286 -4.14 -17.28 9.57
N SER A 287 -5.44 -17.58 9.51
CA SER A 287 -6.11 -18.52 10.41
C SER A 287 -7.13 -19.39 9.66
N PRO A 288 -6.65 -20.33 8.82
CA PRO A 288 -7.52 -21.25 8.11
C PRO A 288 -8.38 -22.11 9.05
N SER A 289 -7.95 -22.31 10.31
CA SER A 289 -8.74 -23.03 11.31
C SER A 289 -10.08 -22.38 11.66
N LEU A 290 -10.26 -21.08 11.41
CA LEU A 290 -11.55 -20.39 11.58
C LEU A 290 -12.59 -20.82 10.54
N GLY A 291 -12.17 -21.32 9.38
CA GLY A 291 -13.07 -21.78 8.33
C GLY A 291 -14.03 -20.68 7.84
N LEU A 292 -13.56 -19.43 7.77
CA LEU A 292 -14.37 -18.30 7.34
C LEU A 292 -14.85 -18.51 5.89
N SER A 293 -16.14 -18.30 5.65
CA SER A 293 -16.73 -18.38 4.32
C SER A 293 -16.21 -17.24 3.44
N PRO A 294 -15.84 -17.47 2.17
CA PRO A 294 -15.57 -16.39 1.21
C PRO A 294 -16.83 -15.61 0.81
N TRP A 295 -18.01 -16.09 1.22
CA TRP A 295 -19.31 -15.55 0.86
C TRP A 295 -20.01 -14.98 2.09
N VAL A 296 -20.55 -13.77 1.95
CA VAL A 296 -21.28 -13.04 2.99
C VAL A 296 -22.64 -12.57 2.48
N GLU A 297 -23.55 -12.25 3.39
CA GLU A 297 -24.91 -11.80 3.06
C GLU A 297 -24.93 -10.42 2.40
N ASP A 298 -24.18 -9.46 2.96
CA ASP A 298 -24.14 -8.09 2.46
C ASP A 298 -22.81 -7.38 2.79
N THR A 299 -22.69 -6.15 2.29
CA THR A 299 -21.47 -5.36 2.46
C THR A 299 -21.21 -4.90 3.90
N PHE A 300 -22.20 -4.84 4.78
CA PHE A 300 -22.01 -4.46 6.18
C PHE A 300 -21.92 -5.69 7.10
N THR A 301 -21.57 -6.86 6.54
CA THR A 301 -21.38 -8.12 7.27
C THR A 301 -20.52 -7.96 8.53
N LYS A 302 -20.89 -8.72 9.57
CA LYS A 302 -20.10 -8.90 10.80
C LYS A 302 -19.40 -10.27 10.84
N ASP A 303 -19.46 -11.04 9.74
CA ASP A 303 -18.88 -12.39 9.66
C ASP A 303 -17.36 -12.39 9.66
N TYR A 304 -16.74 -11.27 9.24
CA TYR A 304 -15.28 -11.07 9.30
C TYR A 304 -14.94 -10.22 10.52
N PRO A 305 -14.36 -10.80 11.58
CA PRO A 305 -14.00 -10.08 12.81
C PRO A 305 -13.07 -8.90 12.54
N PHE A 306 -13.07 -7.91 13.42
CA PHE A 306 -12.15 -6.76 13.34
C PHE A 306 -10.70 -7.24 13.17
N SER A 307 -10.25 -8.13 14.05
CA SER A 307 -8.95 -8.77 14.05
C SER A 307 -9.07 -10.24 14.49
N ILE A 308 -8.05 -11.05 14.22
CA ILE A 308 -8.04 -12.50 14.52
C ILE A 308 -6.71 -12.94 15.12
N VAL A 309 -6.74 -13.98 15.95
CA VAL A 309 -5.53 -14.70 16.38
C VAL A 309 -5.05 -15.58 15.22
N PRO A 310 -3.79 -15.47 14.78
CA PRO A 310 -3.30 -16.30 13.69
C PRO A 310 -3.06 -17.75 14.17
N ASP A 311 -3.21 -18.74 13.27
CA ASP A 311 -2.96 -20.15 13.62
C ASP A 311 -1.49 -20.40 13.98
N LYS A 312 -0.61 -19.57 13.42
CA LYS A 312 0.82 -19.52 13.72
C LYS A 312 1.25 -18.06 13.74
N LYS A 313 2.21 -17.75 14.62
CA LYS A 313 2.87 -16.43 14.61
C LYS A 313 3.45 -16.13 13.23
N LEU A 314 3.40 -14.88 12.82
CA LEU A 314 3.86 -14.41 11.52
C LEU A 314 5.24 -13.76 11.62
N SER A 315 6.13 -14.11 10.71
CA SER A 315 7.36 -13.37 10.45
C SER A 315 7.10 -12.24 9.44
N VAL A 316 8.05 -11.32 9.29
CA VAL A 316 8.01 -10.32 8.21
C VAL A 316 7.84 -11.01 6.85
N ALA A 317 8.60 -12.08 6.58
CA ALA A 317 8.52 -12.82 5.34
C ALA A 317 7.12 -13.42 5.06
N ASP A 318 6.40 -13.85 6.11
CA ASP A 318 5.03 -14.33 5.96
C ASP A 318 4.08 -13.20 5.55
N VAL A 319 4.24 -12.00 6.12
CA VAL A 319 3.43 -10.82 5.72
C VAL A 319 3.72 -10.42 4.28
N ILE A 320 4.98 -10.43 3.85
CA ILE A 320 5.37 -10.18 2.46
C ILE A 320 4.71 -11.20 1.51
N ASP A 321 4.68 -12.49 1.88
CA ASP A 321 4.03 -13.53 1.08
C ASP A 321 2.52 -13.32 0.94
N LEU A 322 1.84 -12.80 1.96
CA LEU A 322 0.41 -12.46 1.87
C LEU A 322 0.13 -11.45 0.74
N PHE A 323 0.98 -10.43 0.60
CA PHE A 323 0.84 -9.43 -0.47
C PHE A 323 1.08 -9.98 -1.88
N ARG A 324 1.71 -11.16 -2.02
CA ARG A 324 1.97 -11.83 -3.31
C ARG A 324 0.83 -12.75 -3.76
N ASP A 325 -0.25 -12.82 -2.99
CA ASP A 325 -1.36 -13.73 -3.23
C ASP A 325 -2.31 -13.21 -4.34
N HIS A 326 -2.69 -14.13 -5.22
CA HIS A 326 -3.65 -13.96 -6.32
C HIS A 326 -4.81 -14.97 -6.19
N TYR A 327 -5.16 -15.32 -4.95
CA TYR A 327 -6.15 -16.32 -4.56
C TYR A 327 -5.79 -17.76 -4.92
N GLN A 328 -4.49 -18.09 -4.96
CA GLN A 328 -4.05 -19.39 -5.45
C GLN A 328 -4.65 -20.56 -4.66
N GLY A 329 -5.09 -21.59 -5.39
CA GLY A 329 -5.70 -22.78 -4.81
C GLY A 329 -7.15 -22.62 -4.34
N THR A 330 -7.81 -21.53 -4.72
CA THR A 330 -9.24 -21.28 -4.46
C THR A 330 -10.03 -21.23 -5.77
N GLU A 331 -11.37 -21.12 -5.70
CA GLU A 331 -12.19 -20.90 -6.90
C GLU A 331 -11.99 -19.51 -7.54
N PHE A 332 -11.26 -18.61 -6.88
CA PHE A 332 -10.99 -17.23 -7.32
C PHE A 332 -9.58 -17.05 -7.91
N ASP A 333 -8.83 -18.15 -8.06
CA ASP A 333 -7.44 -18.14 -8.52
C ASP A 333 -7.29 -17.43 -9.87
N LEU A 334 -6.60 -16.28 -9.86
CA LEU A 334 -6.41 -15.48 -11.08
C LEU A 334 -5.37 -16.08 -12.02
N THR A 335 -4.60 -17.07 -11.60
CA THR A 335 -3.62 -17.75 -12.46
C THR A 335 -4.24 -18.85 -13.33
N GLU A 336 -5.54 -19.12 -13.15
CA GLU A 336 -6.25 -20.21 -13.80
C GLU A 336 -7.29 -19.74 -14.82
N GLY A 337 -7.64 -20.64 -15.74
CA GLY A 337 -8.72 -20.46 -16.71
C GLY A 337 -8.39 -19.55 -17.89
N LEU A 338 -9.38 -19.38 -18.78
CA LEU A 338 -9.19 -18.72 -20.07
C LEU A 338 -8.76 -17.25 -19.93
N ALA A 339 -9.21 -16.56 -18.88
CA ALA A 339 -8.85 -15.17 -18.61
C ALA A 339 -7.37 -14.98 -18.23
N ALA A 340 -6.71 -16.02 -17.72
CA ALA A 340 -5.28 -16.00 -17.41
C ALA A 340 -4.39 -16.26 -18.64
N GLY A 341 -5.00 -16.53 -19.79
CA GLY A 341 -4.30 -16.87 -21.02
C GLY A 341 -3.58 -18.23 -20.94
N PRO A 342 -2.75 -18.55 -21.95
CA PRO A 342 -2.12 -19.87 -22.06
C PRO A 342 -1.06 -20.14 -20.99
N PHE A 343 -0.60 -19.11 -20.27
CA PHE A 343 0.51 -19.22 -19.32
C PHE A 343 0.14 -18.70 -17.92
N GLY A 344 -1.13 -18.50 -17.61
CA GLY A 344 -1.59 -18.26 -16.23
C GLY A 344 -1.25 -16.89 -15.65
N ASN A 345 -1.19 -15.84 -16.48
CA ASN A 345 -0.94 -14.47 -16.02
C ASN A 345 -2.12 -14.00 -15.13
N PRO A 346 -1.90 -13.57 -13.88
CA PRO A 346 -2.96 -13.13 -12.98
C PRO A 346 -3.43 -11.69 -13.24
N ASN A 347 -2.67 -10.88 -13.98
CA ASN A 347 -3.02 -9.48 -14.21
C ASN A 347 -4.28 -9.34 -15.07
N ARG A 348 -5.13 -8.38 -14.70
CA ARG A 348 -6.44 -8.14 -15.33
C ARG A 348 -6.63 -6.66 -15.62
N TYR A 349 -6.53 -6.29 -16.89
CA TYR A 349 -6.81 -4.93 -17.34
C TYR A 349 -8.32 -4.72 -17.51
N ALA A 350 -8.80 -3.55 -17.10
CA ALA A 350 -10.20 -3.17 -17.28
C ALA A 350 -10.53 -2.99 -18.77
N GLY A 351 -11.68 -3.51 -19.21
CA GLY A 351 -12.17 -3.33 -20.58
C GLY A 351 -12.66 -1.89 -20.83
N SER A 352 -12.55 -1.42 -22.08
CA SER A 352 -13.00 -0.08 -22.48
C SER A 352 -14.50 0.01 -22.86
N SER A 353 -15.20 -1.13 -22.90
CA SER A 353 -16.59 -1.21 -23.36
C SER A 353 -17.56 -0.67 -22.32
N LYS A 354 -18.45 0.25 -22.73
CA LYS A 354 -19.58 0.71 -21.91
C LYS A 354 -20.79 -0.22 -21.95
N LEU A 355 -20.78 -1.21 -22.85
CA LEU A 355 -21.91 -2.13 -23.07
C LEU A 355 -21.74 -3.44 -22.31
N ILE A 356 -20.49 -3.89 -22.15
CA ILE A 356 -20.17 -5.11 -21.41
C ILE A 356 -19.95 -4.72 -19.94
N LYS A 357 -20.81 -5.20 -19.06
CA LYS A 357 -20.72 -4.95 -17.61
C LYS A 357 -20.20 -6.19 -16.91
N GLY A 358 -19.25 -6.00 -16.00
CA GLY A 358 -18.64 -7.05 -15.20
C GLY A 358 -17.42 -6.52 -14.47
N SER A 359 -16.85 -7.34 -13.61
CA SER A 359 -15.63 -7.06 -12.86
C SER A 359 -14.83 -8.35 -12.67
N TRP A 360 -13.52 -8.19 -12.49
CA TRP A 360 -12.62 -9.27 -12.08
C TRP A 360 -12.51 -9.30 -10.56
N GLU A 361 -11.99 -10.38 -9.98
CA GLU A 361 -11.56 -10.34 -8.58
C GLU A 361 -10.35 -9.38 -8.45
N ARG A 362 -10.31 -8.56 -7.40
CA ARG A 362 -9.15 -7.71 -7.10
C ARG A 362 -8.22 -8.49 -6.17
N ALA A 363 -7.12 -9.03 -6.69
CA ALA A 363 -6.09 -9.75 -5.92
C ALA A 363 -5.26 -8.80 -5.05
N LEU A 364 -4.61 -9.32 -4.00
CA LEU A 364 -3.73 -8.55 -3.12
C LEU A 364 -2.57 -7.91 -3.89
N SER A 365 -1.91 -8.71 -4.73
CA SER A 365 -0.92 -8.24 -5.68
C SER A 365 -1.57 -7.82 -6.99
N ILE A 366 -1.17 -6.68 -7.55
CA ILE A 366 -1.69 -6.17 -8.82
C ILE A 366 -0.65 -5.27 -9.53
N PHE A 367 -0.59 -5.33 -10.86
CA PHE A 367 0.35 -4.58 -11.73
C PHE A 367 0.42 -3.05 -11.56
N ARG A 368 -0.54 -2.44 -10.87
CA ARG A 368 -0.62 -0.97 -10.66
C ARG A 368 -0.17 -0.53 -9.27
N CYS A 369 0.49 -1.44 -8.55
CA CYS A 369 1.11 -1.19 -7.26
C CYS A 369 2.47 -0.51 -7.50
N GLU A 370 2.62 0.71 -6.99
CA GLU A 370 3.85 1.51 -7.16
C GLU A 370 4.92 1.12 -6.15
N TYR A 371 4.49 0.80 -4.94
CA TYR A 371 5.36 0.26 -3.90
C TYR A 371 4.57 -0.59 -2.92
N VAL A 372 5.28 -1.48 -2.25
CA VAL A 372 4.78 -2.23 -1.09
C VAL A 372 5.80 -2.16 0.03
N PHE A 373 5.34 -2.08 1.28
CA PHE A 373 6.24 -2.29 2.40
C PHE A 373 5.61 -3.08 3.55
N VAL A 374 6.49 -3.67 4.35
CA VAL A 374 6.19 -4.18 5.69
C VAL A 374 7.16 -3.53 6.67
N SER A 375 6.64 -2.81 7.65
CA SER A 375 7.45 -2.27 8.75
C SER A 375 7.65 -3.33 9.83
N GLN A 376 8.74 -3.20 10.57
CA GLN A 376 9.10 -4.01 11.72
C GLN A 376 9.66 -3.06 12.78
N VAL A 377 8.92 -2.84 13.86
CA VAL A 377 9.29 -1.91 14.94
C VAL A 377 9.44 -2.67 16.26
N ARG A 378 10.50 -2.39 17.02
CA ARG A 378 11.07 -3.31 18.01
C ARG A 378 11.55 -2.58 19.26
N ASP A 379 10.95 -2.89 20.40
CA ASP A 379 11.21 -2.21 21.68
C ASP A 379 12.49 -2.66 22.39
N TRP A 380 13.11 -3.75 21.93
CA TRP A 380 14.36 -4.28 22.48
C TRP A 380 15.62 -3.76 21.78
N LEU A 381 15.48 -2.88 20.80
CA LEU A 381 16.57 -2.27 20.04
C LEU A 381 16.45 -0.74 20.11
N PRO A 382 17.58 -0.01 20.03
CA PRO A 382 17.54 1.46 19.94
C PRO A 382 16.86 1.88 18.64
N ASP A 383 16.15 3.02 18.64
CA ASP A 383 15.27 3.42 17.54
C ASP A 383 15.91 3.31 16.14
N PRO A 384 17.14 3.82 15.89
CA PRO A 384 17.78 3.74 14.57
C PRO A 384 17.95 2.32 14.03
N VAL A 385 18.02 1.32 14.92
CA VAL A 385 18.18 -0.10 14.59
C VAL A 385 16.84 -0.83 14.67
N GLY A 386 15.99 -0.47 15.63
CA GLY A 386 14.74 -1.15 15.92
C GLY A 386 13.70 -1.02 14.81
N GLY A 387 13.63 0.14 14.16
CA GLY A 387 12.68 0.40 13.08
C GLY A 387 13.24 0.03 11.71
N VAL A 388 12.58 -0.89 11.01
CA VAL A 388 12.93 -1.30 9.65
C VAL A 388 11.69 -1.28 8.77
N VAL A 389 11.81 -0.70 7.58
CA VAL A 389 10.81 -0.78 6.51
C VAL A 389 11.37 -1.68 5.42
N TRP A 390 10.78 -2.86 5.27
CA TRP A 390 11.07 -3.74 4.15
C TRP A 390 10.36 -3.21 2.92
N TRP A 391 11.09 -2.51 2.05
CA TRP A 391 10.55 -1.73 0.95
C TRP A 391 10.71 -2.43 -0.39
N GLY A 392 9.62 -2.53 -1.14
CA GLY A 392 9.58 -3.01 -2.52
C GLY A 392 9.11 -1.91 -3.46
N ALA A 393 9.87 -1.61 -4.50
CA ALA A 393 9.65 -0.48 -5.40
C ALA A 393 8.71 -0.80 -6.60
N ALA A 394 7.88 -1.83 -6.48
CA ALA A 394 6.91 -2.23 -7.50
C ALA A 394 5.87 -3.20 -6.89
N ALA A 395 5.05 -3.84 -7.73
CA ALA A 395 4.06 -4.79 -7.25
C ALA A 395 4.69 -5.97 -6.48
N PRO A 396 4.03 -6.49 -5.42
CA PRO A 396 4.64 -7.48 -4.54
C PRO A 396 5.16 -8.73 -5.24
N HIS A 397 4.49 -9.18 -6.31
CA HIS A 397 4.88 -10.35 -7.09
C HIS A 397 6.13 -10.13 -7.94
N GLU A 398 6.43 -8.90 -8.33
CA GLU A 398 7.57 -8.55 -9.20
C GLU A 398 8.71 -7.84 -8.48
N THR A 399 8.55 -7.45 -7.21
CA THR A 399 9.58 -6.75 -6.45
C THR A 399 10.30 -7.64 -5.43
N ILE A 400 11.47 -7.17 -4.99
CA ILE A 400 12.27 -7.74 -3.90
C ILE A 400 12.32 -6.68 -2.80
N LEU A 401 11.95 -7.07 -1.58
CA LEU A 401 11.91 -6.14 -0.47
C LEU A 401 13.28 -6.01 0.18
N VAL A 402 13.79 -4.78 0.28
CA VAL A 402 15.08 -4.44 0.90
C VAL A 402 14.86 -3.74 2.24
N PRO A 403 15.71 -3.96 3.25
CA PRO A 403 15.54 -3.36 4.57
C PRO A 403 16.01 -1.89 4.57
N MET A 404 15.09 -0.95 4.74
CA MET A 404 15.36 0.46 4.97
C MET A 404 15.22 0.75 6.48
N TYR A 405 16.32 0.94 7.20
CA TYR A 405 16.28 1.26 8.63
C TYR A 405 15.82 2.70 8.84
N CYS A 406 15.01 2.98 9.86
CA CYS A 406 14.62 4.37 10.16
C CYS A 406 15.80 5.24 10.66
N GLY A 407 16.94 4.61 10.97
CA GLY A 407 18.18 5.28 11.33
C GLY A 407 19.05 5.77 10.17
N ILE A 408 18.74 5.44 8.91
CA ILE A 408 19.53 5.95 7.78
C ILE A 408 19.29 7.45 7.59
N THR A 409 20.27 8.16 7.07
CA THR A 409 20.18 9.61 6.82
C THR A 409 20.21 9.97 5.33
N ASP A 410 20.28 8.97 4.48
CA ASP A 410 20.25 9.10 3.03
C ASP A 410 19.58 7.87 2.44
N VAL A 411 18.78 8.06 1.39
CA VAL A 411 18.15 6.96 0.66
C VAL A 411 18.88 6.79 -0.67
N PRO A 412 19.25 5.56 -1.06
CA PRO A 412 19.92 5.33 -2.34
C PRO A 412 19.12 5.88 -3.53
N TYR A 413 19.80 6.46 -4.52
CA TYR A 413 19.22 7.04 -5.73
C TYR A 413 18.17 6.13 -6.40
N ALA A 414 18.43 4.82 -6.40
CA ALA A 414 17.53 3.83 -6.97
C ALA A 414 16.11 3.83 -6.38
N TYR A 415 15.93 4.38 -5.17
CA TYR A 415 14.66 4.35 -4.44
C TYR A 415 14.08 5.75 -4.17
N ASP A 416 14.89 6.81 -4.15
CA ASP A 416 14.44 8.17 -3.83
C ASP A 416 14.24 9.07 -5.06
N SER A 417 14.58 8.58 -6.25
CA SER A 417 14.63 9.35 -7.50
C SER A 417 13.87 8.67 -8.64
N GLY A 418 13.64 9.43 -9.73
CA GLY A 418 12.98 8.96 -10.93
C GLY A 418 11.50 9.36 -11.05
N SER A 419 10.88 9.01 -12.18
CA SER A 419 9.46 9.23 -12.45
C SER A 419 8.88 8.16 -13.37
N LEU A 420 7.57 7.95 -13.34
CA LEU A 420 6.87 7.06 -14.27
C LEU A 420 6.83 7.58 -15.73
N GLN A 421 7.34 8.78 -16.00
CA GLN A 421 7.33 9.40 -17.33
C GLN A 421 8.62 9.15 -18.13
N GLU A 422 9.71 8.81 -17.45
CA GLU A 422 11.02 8.62 -18.06
C GLU A 422 11.69 7.38 -17.51
N PHE A 423 12.00 6.44 -18.40
CA PHE A 423 12.67 5.19 -18.06
C PHE A 423 14.12 5.46 -17.65
N ASP A 424 14.54 4.87 -16.54
CA ASP A 424 15.88 4.97 -16.00
C ASP A 424 16.37 3.59 -15.53
N TYR A 425 17.59 3.22 -15.95
CA TYR A 425 18.21 1.94 -15.56
C TYR A 425 18.66 1.95 -14.10
N ASP A 426 18.94 3.11 -13.53
CA ASP A 426 19.47 3.26 -12.18
C ASP A 426 18.34 3.35 -11.13
N VAL A 427 17.07 3.35 -11.55
CA VAL A 427 15.88 3.43 -10.69
C VAL A 427 15.21 2.07 -10.52
N ALA A 428 14.97 1.68 -9.26
CA ALA A 428 14.50 0.36 -8.88
C ALA A 428 13.11 0.03 -9.43
N SER A 429 12.19 1.00 -9.44
CA SER A 429 10.83 0.78 -9.95
C SER A 429 10.86 0.30 -11.41
N TRP A 430 11.69 0.91 -12.26
CA TRP A 430 11.84 0.49 -13.64
C TRP A 430 12.47 -0.90 -13.80
N ALA A 431 13.47 -1.24 -12.98
CA ALA A 431 14.09 -2.56 -13.01
C ALA A 431 13.08 -3.67 -12.66
N PHE A 432 12.26 -3.45 -11.62
CA PHE A 432 11.25 -4.41 -11.18
C PHE A 432 10.03 -4.45 -12.10
N ASN A 433 9.52 -3.30 -12.56
CA ASN A 433 8.44 -3.27 -13.54
C ASN A 433 8.86 -3.95 -14.84
N PHE A 434 10.11 -3.79 -15.30
CA PHE A 434 10.60 -4.53 -16.46
C PHE A 434 10.52 -6.04 -16.23
N MET A 435 11.01 -6.51 -15.07
CA MET A 435 10.99 -7.93 -14.70
C MET A 435 9.58 -8.52 -14.73
N GLY A 436 8.63 -7.86 -14.06
CA GLY A 436 7.25 -8.34 -13.97
C GLY A 436 6.50 -8.25 -15.29
N ASN A 437 6.59 -7.12 -16.00
CA ASN A 437 5.98 -6.98 -17.33
C ASN A 437 6.53 -8.02 -18.33
N TRP A 438 7.82 -8.36 -18.26
CA TRP A 438 8.37 -9.41 -19.12
C TRP A 438 7.84 -10.80 -18.74
N ALA A 439 7.68 -11.06 -17.44
CA ALA A 439 7.13 -12.31 -16.94
C ALA A 439 5.70 -12.58 -17.42
N GLU A 440 4.90 -11.54 -17.65
CA GLU A 440 3.53 -11.66 -18.17
C GLU A 440 3.43 -12.44 -19.49
N LEU A 441 4.49 -12.40 -20.32
CA LEU A 441 4.53 -13.11 -21.61
C LEU A 441 4.45 -14.64 -21.44
N LYS A 442 4.95 -15.16 -20.32
CA LYS A 442 5.01 -16.60 -20.03
C LYS A 442 5.03 -16.86 -18.52
N TRP A 443 4.02 -16.35 -17.82
CA TRP A 443 3.97 -16.27 -16.36
C TRP A 443 4.29 -17.59 -15.66
N SER A 444 3.64 -18.70 -16.03
CA SER A 444 3.85 -20.02 -15.42
C SER A 444 5.27 -20.58 -15.55
N TYR A 445 6.11 -19.99 -16.40
CA TYR A 445 7.52 -20.35 -16.57
C TYR A 445 8.44 -19.35 -15.86
N MET A 446 8.18 -18.04 -16.01
CA MET A 446 9.07 -17.00 -15.48
C MET A 446 8.82 -16.70 -14.00
N TYR A 447 7.56 -16.72 -13.56
CA TYR A 447 7.22 -16.37 -12.18
C TYR A 447 7.84 -17.33 -11.15
N PRO A 448 7.88 -18.66 -11.34
CA PRO A 448 8.61 -19.54 -10.43
C PRO A 448 10.11 -19.20 -10.28
N GLU A 449 10.76 -18.70 -11.34
CA GLU A 449 12.16 -18.27 -11.28
C GLU A 449 12.31 -16.91 -10.58
N ILE A 450 11.36 -15.99 -10.77
CA ILE A 450 11.28 -14.75 -9.98
C ILE A 450 11.12 -15.08 -8.50
N GLN A 451 10.26 -16.03 -8.15
CA GLN A 451 10.09 -16.48 -6.76
C GLN A 451 11.37 -17.11 -6.20
N GLU A 452 12.15 -17.82 -7.02
CA GLU A 452 13.46 -18.34 -6.60
C GLU A 452 14.46 -17.20 -6.34
N LEU A 453 14.50 -16.18 -7.20
CA LEU A 453 15.33 -14.99 -7.00
C LEU A 453 14.93 -14.23 -5.73
N GLN A 454 13.63 -13.97 -5.54
CA GLN A 454 13.09 -13.33 -4.33
C GLN A 454 13.50 -14.10 -3.08
N LYS A 455 13.24 -15.42 -3.02
CA LYS A 455 13.62 -16.27 -1.89
C LYS A 455 15.13 -16.27 -1.62
N LYS A 456 15.94 -16.30 -2.68
CA LYS A 456 17.41 -16.26 -2.57
C LYS A 456 17.88 -14.95 -1.95
N ILE A 457 17.39 -13.82 -2.45
CA ILE A 457 17.86 -12.49 -2.02
C ILE A 457 17.27 -12.14 -0.65
N GLU A 458 15.95 -12.16 -0.50
CA GLU A 458 15.26 -11.83 0.76
C GLU A 458 15.67 -12.80 1.87
N GLY A 459 15.75 -14.10 1.58
CA GLY A 459 16.20 -15.10 2.55
C GLY A 459 17.63 -14.85 3.05
N LYS A 460 18.53 -14.38 2.17
CA LYS A 460 19.88 -13.95 2.57
C LYS A 460 19.81 -12.70 3.46
N LEU A 461 19.00 -11.70 3.09
CA LEU A 461 18.84 -10.47 3.88
C LEU A 461 18.31 -10.77 5.28
N PHE A 462 17.26 -11.58 5.42
CA PHE A 462 16.75 -12.04 6.72
C PHE A 462 17.79 -12.82 7.52
N ALA A 463 18.58 -13.69 6.87
CA ALA A 463 19.59 -14.49 7.56
C ALA A 463 20.76 -13.64 8.11
N VAL A 464 21.14 -12.56 7.43
CA VAL A 464 22.25 -11.69 7.87
C VAL A 464 21.81 -10.57 8.81
N GLN A 465 20.53 -10.20 8.79
CA GLN A 465 19.98 -9.09 9.57
C GLN A 465 20.39 -9.10 11.05
N PRO A 466 20.30 -10.20 11.82
CA PRO A 466 20.69 -10.19 13.23
C PRO A 466 22.16 -9.82 13.47
N ALA A 467 23.06 -10.15 12.54
CA ALA A 467 24.47 -9.81 12.66
C ALA A 467 24.73 -8.32 12.36
N ILE A 468 24.03 -7.77 11.35
CA ILE A 468 24.07 -6.34 11.02
C ILE A 468 23.54 -5.52 12.20
N GLU A 469 22.41 -5.92 12.77
CA GLU A 469 21.78 -5.22 13.89
C GLU A 469 22.57 -5.31 15.19
N ALA A 470 23.21 -6.45 15.46
CA ALA A 470 24.12 -6.57 16.60
C ALA A 470 25.32 -5.62 16.48
N ALA A 471 25.88 -5.47 15.27
CA ALA A 471 26.95 -4.51 15.02
C ALA A 471 26.45 -3.07 15.15
N ALA A 472 25.30 -2.74 14.54
CA ALA A 472 24.71 -1.41 14.62
C ALA A 472 24.38 -1.00 16.07
N ALA A 473 23.77 -1.89 16.85
CA ALA A 473 23.47 -1.66 18.26
C ALA A 473 24.74 -1.42 19.09
N GLN A 474 25.82 -2.16 18.82
CA GLN A 474 27.12 -1.93 19.48
C GLN A 474 27.73 -0.57 19.10
N LEU A 475 27.60 -0.17 17.83
CA LEU A 475 28.04 1.15 17.37
C LEU A 475 27.20 2.25 18.04
N TYR A 476 25.90 2.07 18.17
CA TYR A 476 24.99 3.02 18.83
C TYR A 476 25.39 3.31 20.28
N GLU A 477 25.80 2.29 21.04
CA GLU A 477 26.32 2.45 22.41
C GLU A 477 27.62 3.28 22.47
N THR A 478 28.39 3.29 21.38
CA THR A 478 29.67 4.01 21.28
C THR A 478 29.47 5.44 20.77
N ASP A 479 28.78 5.57 19.65
CA ASP A 479 28.47 6.81 18.94
C ASP A 479 27.20 6.61 18.08
N PRO A 480 26.07 7.22 18.45
CA PRO A 480 24.83 7.13 17.67
C PRO A 480 24.98 7.54 16.20
N GLU A 481 25.85 8.49 15.88
CA GLU A 481 26.05 8.92 14.49
C GLU A 481 26.82 7.87 13.68
N LEU A 482 27.77 7.18 14.29
CA LEU A 482 28.47 6.06 13.65
C LEU A 482 27.53 4.88 13.37
N CYS A 483 26.51 4.66 14.22
CA CYS A 483 25.46 3.70 13.93
C CYS A 483 24.66 4.08 12.68
N LYS A 484 24.26 5.35 12.55
CA LYS A 484 23.50 5.84 11.39
C LYS A 484 24.33 5.76 10.10
N GLU A 485 25.61 6.14 10.15
CA GLU A 485 26.56 6.00 9.03
C GLU A 485 26.67 4.53 8.60
N PHE A 486 26.91 3.62 9.54
CA PHE A 486 26.99 2.19 9.27
C PHE A 486 25.72 1.61 8.63
N LEU A 487 24.54 2.00 9.12
CA LEU A 487 23.27 1.56 8.54
C LEU A 487 23.03 2.15 7.15
N THR A 488 23.39 3.42 6.94
CA THR A 488 23.26 4.10 5.64
C THR A 488 24.14 3.41 4.59
N ASP A 489 25.41 3.16 4.92
CA ASP A 489 26.34 2.43 4.04
C ASP A 489 25.85 1.00 3.76
N TYR A 490 25.37 0.29 4.79
CA TYR A 490 24.82 -1.05 4.62
C TYR A 490 23.62 -1.07 3.67
N VAL A 491 22.70 -0.12 3.81
CA VAL A 491 21.53 -0.01 2.93
C VAL A 491 21.96 0.27 1.50
N ALA A 492 22.86 1.22 1.27
CA ALA A 492 23.40 1.52 -0.06
C ALA A 492 24.05 0.29 -0.72
N ASP A 493 24.91 -0.44 0.02
CA ASP A 493 25.55 -1.67 -0.45
C ASP A 493 24.53 -2.77 -0.80
N VAL A 494 23.46 -2.90 0.00
CA VAL A 494 22.38 -3.86 -0.25
C VAL A 494 21.62 -3.48 -1.51
N THR A 495 21.21 -2.22 -1.65
CA THR A 495 20.43 -1.76 -2.80
C THR A 495 21.21 -1.88 -4.10
N ASP A 496 22.48 -1.50 -4.12
CA ASP A 496 23.34 -1.60 -5.31
C ASP A 496 23.49 -3.06 -5.78
N ARG A 497 23.70 -3.97 -4.83
CA ARG A 497 23.78 -5.40 -5.14
C ARG A 497 22.47 -5.95 -5.66
N VAL A 498 21.33 -5.56 -5.06
CA VAL A 498 20.01 -6.02 -5.50
C VAL A 498 19.72 -5.51 -6.91
N MET A 499 19.99 -4.24 -7.20
CA MET A 499 19.85 -3.66 -8.54
C MET A 499 20.67 -4.42 -9.58
N ALA A 500 21.94 -4.72 -9.28
CA ALA A 500 22.78 -5.51 -10.17
C ALA A 500 22.24 -6.94 -10.40
N GLU A 501 21.84 -7.65 -9.33
CA GLU A 501 21.29 -9.01 -9.45
C GLU A 501 19.96 -9.03 -10.23
N VAL A 502 19.12 -7.99 -10.11
CA VAL A 502 17.86 -7.87 -10.84
C VAL A 502 18.10 -7.59 -12.32
N TRP A 503 19.04 -6.72 -12.68
CA TRP A 503 19.38 -6.48 -14.08
C TRP A 503 20.00 -7.70 -14.76
N ASP A 504 20.93 -8.39 -14.07
CA ASP A 504 21.48 -9.67 -14.54
C ASP A 504 20.35 -10.69 -14.79
N PHE A 505 19.36 -10.72 -13.90
CA PHE A 505 18.21 -11.63 -14.03
C PHE A 505 17.25 -11.21 -15.16
N ASN A 506 17.04 -9.91 -15.37
CA ASN A 506 16.27 -9.40 -16.49
C ASN A 506 16.90 -9.82 -17.83
N GLU A 507 18.22 -9.66 -17.98
CA GLU A 507 18.96 -10.13 -19.16
C GLU A 507 18.82 -11.64 -19.36
N TYR A 508 18.84 -12.42 -18.26
CA TYR A 508 18.61 -13.85 -18.28
C TYR A 508 17.20 -14.20 -18.77
N LEU A 509 16.15 -13.56 -18.25
CA LEU A 509 14.76 -13.80 -18.66
C LEU A 509 14.54 -13.47 -20.13
N ILE A 510 15.08 -12.36 -20.63
CA ILE A 510 15.04 -11.99 -22.05
C ILE A 510 15.72 -13.08 -22.87
N THR A 511 16.94 -13.47 -22.49
CA THR A 511 17.72 -14.45 -23.23
C THR A 511 17.00 -15.80 -23.31
N LYS A 512 16.43 -16.25 -22.19
CA LYS A 512 15.76 -17.54 -22.07
C LYS A 512 14.40 -17.55 -22.77
N TYR A 513 13.59 -16.51 -22.64
CA TYR A 513 12.17 -16.57 -23.01
C TYR A 513 11.74 -15.72 -24.22
N ARG A 514 12.68 -15.08 -24.94
CA ARG A 514 12.34 -14.30 -26.14
C ARG A 514 11.59 -15.10 -27.22
N ASP A 515 10.72 -14.38 -27.93
CA ASP A 515 10.06 -14.82 -29.17
C ASP A 515 9.24 -16.11 -29.02
N GLY A 516 8.70 -16.38 -27.82
CA GLY A 516 7.88 -17.55 -27.53
C GLY A 516 8.66 -18.84 -27.26
N TYR A 517 9.99 -18.81 -27.35
CA TYR A 517 10.89 -19.94 -27.13
C TYR A 517 11.33 -20.08 -25.66
N ILE A 518 12.02 -21.19 -25.37
CA ILE A 518 12.79 -21.48 -24.18
C ILE A 518 14.21 -21.80 -24.65
N ASN A 519 15.07 -20.79 -24.71
CA ASN A 519 16.36 -20.84 -25.37
C ASN A 519 17.50 -21.39 -24.49
N VAL A 520 17.22 -21.70 -23.22
CA VAL A 520 18.20 -22.26 -22.28
C VAL A 520 17.70 -23.62 -21.79
N PRO A 521 18.51 -24.69 -21.89
CA PRO A 521 19.89 -24.71 -22.37
C PRO A 521 20.04 -24.76 -23.91
N ASN A 522 18.95 -24.99 -24.66
CA ASN A 522 18.98 -25.15 -26.10
C ASN A 522 18.19 -24.06 -26.82
N VAL A 523 18.83 -23.35 -27.75
CA VAL A 523 18.21 -22.27 -28.53
C VAL A 523 17.14 -22.82 -29.47
N GLY A 524 15.98 -22.15 -29.53
CA GLY A 524 14.88 -22.49 -30.43
C GLY A 524 13.93 -23.57 -29.92
N SER A 525 14.03 -23.97 -28.65
CA SER A 525 13.07 -24.92 -28.06
C SER A 525 11.73 -24.21 -27.88
N SER A 526 10.67 -24.64 -28.56
CA SER A 526 9.35 -24.03 -28.42
C SER A 526 8.62 -24.63 -27.23
N ALA A 527 8.00 -23.77 -26.40
CA ALA A 527 7.04 -24.21 -25.40
C ALA A 527 5.70 -24.61 -26.05
N GLY A 528 5.35 -23.97 -27.17
CA GLY A 528 4.00 -23.99 -27.73
C GLY A 528 2.96 -23.35 -26.79
N TYR A 529 1.71 -23.33 -27.25
CA TYR A 529 0.56 -23.12 -26.35
C TYR A 529 0.11 -24.48 -25.81
N PRO A 530 -0.40 -24.55 -24.56
CA PRO A 530 -0.87 -25.81 -24.00
C PRO A 530 -2.16 -26.27 -24.68
N ASP A 531 -2.34 -27.59 -24.77
CA ASP A 531 -3.46 -28.24 -25.48
C ASP A 531 -4.82 -27.74 -25.00
N TRP A 532 -5.01 -27.57 -23.69
CA TRP A 532 -6.28 -27.08 -23.13
C TRP A 532 -6.66 -25.69 -23.65
N TRP A 533 -5.67 -24.81 -23.84
CA TRP A 533 -5.91 -23.45 -24.28
C TRP A 533 -6.18 -23.44 -25.78
N LEU A 534 -5.44 -24.25 -26.56
CA LEU A 534 -5.67 -24.44 -27.98
C LEU A 534 -7.09 -24.96 -28.25
N ASP A 535 -7.55 -25.95 -27.49
CA ASP A 535 -8.93 -26.47 -27.55
C ASP A 535 -9.94 -25.36 -27.19
N ALA A 536 -9.72 -24.64 -26.09
CA ALA A 536 -10.64 -23.59 -25.63
C ALA A 536 -10.79 -22.41 -26.61
N VAL A 537 -9.77 -22.12 -27.42
CA VAL A 537 -9.82 -21.04 -28.44
C VAL A 537 -10.20 -21.54 -29.84
N GLY A 538 -10.56 -22.81 -29.98
CA GLY A 538 -10.97 -23.40 -31.26
C GLY A 538 -9.82 -23.52 -32.27
N TYR A 539 -8.60 -23.79 -31.80
CA TYR A 539 -7.44 -23.95 -32.69
C TYR A 539 -7.62 -25.11 -33.67
N ASP A 540 -8.30 -26.17 -33.26
CA ASP A 540 -8.62 -27.34 -34.07
C ASP A 540 -9.66 -27.07 -35.18
N GLU A 541 -10.37 -25.94 -35.11
CA GLU A 541 -11.22 -25.41 -36.19
C GLU A 541 -10.40 -24.66 -37.27
N GLY A 542 -9.09 -24.50 -37.06
CA GLY A 542 -8.19 -23.84 -37.98
C GLY A 542 -7.97 -24.56 -39.33
N HIS A 543 -7.22 -23.92 -40.22
CA HIS A 543 -6.90 -24.48 -41.54
C HIS A 543 -5.95 -25.69 -41.43
N ILE A 544 -6.48 -26.89 -41.65
CA ILE A 544 -5.66 -28.09 -41.87
C ILE A 544 -5.46 -28.34 -43.37
N PHE A 545 -4.32 -28.92 -43.74
CA PHE A 545 -4.19 -29.52 -45.07
C PHE A 545 -5.14 -30.71 -45.16
N GLY A 546 -6.22 -30.58 -45.93
CA GLY A 546 -7.15 -31.66 -46.25
C GLY A 546 -6.99 -32.18 -47.67
N ASP A 547 -7.59 -33.33 -47.96
CA ASP A 547 -7.63 -33.94 -49.30
C ASP A 547 -8.34 -33.03 -50.35
N ASP A 548 -9.11 -32.04 -49.90
CA ASP A 548 -9.89 -31.11 -50.73
C ASP A 548 -9.27 -29.71 -50.91
N GLY A 549 -8.03 -29.48 -50.44
CA GLY A 549 -7.30 -28.21 -50.57
C GLY A 549 -7.42 -27.23 -49.38
N TYR A 550 -7.16 -25.92 -49.64
CA TYR A 550 -7.06 -24.83 -48.65
C TYR A 550 -8.41 -24.35 -48.06
N LYS A 551 -9.21 -25.21 -47.44
CA LYS A 551 -10.43 -24.75 -46.75
C LYS A 551 -10.31 -24.97 -45.24
N ALA A 552 -10.66 -23.96 -44.45
CA ALA A 552 -10.98 -24.14 -43.03
C ALA A 552 -12.18 -25.08 -42.92
N LYS A 553 -12.26 -25.83 -41.82
CA LYS A 553 -13.44 -26.64 -41.51
C LYS A 553 -14.66 -25.77 -41.20
#